data_AF-A0A0E3ZK22-F1
#
_entry.id   AF-A0A0E3ZK22-F1
#
_cell.length_a   1.000
_cell.length_b   1.000
_cell.length_c   1.000
_cell.angle_alpha   90.00
_cell.angle_beta   90.00
_cell.angle_gamma   90.00
#
_symmetry.space_group_name_H-M   'P 1'
#
loop_
_entity.id
_entity.type
_entity.pdbx_description
1 polymer ?
#
loop_
_entity_poly.entity_id
_entity_poly.type
_entity_poly.pdbx_seq_one_letter_code
_entity_poly.pdbx_strand_id
1 'polypeptide(L)'
;MSNHLTLVALANTAIPAELNMALIEHAKILGIAIAKESVEHTNSKYFTARWTCPQTLMPEARVAMRDIAAAHDADLAFLSSGFKPSEVKVLAMDMDSTLINIECIDEIADFTGKKAAVSEITEATMRGEIKDFKESLRRRVALLAGVSADVLDSVYKERLLPNPGAAQLLSGANAQGLYTLLVSGGFTFFTQKLQQELGFKQTQANTLEIIDRKLTGKVIGDIVDGAAKNAYLEQACTLMNCRKGNSITMGDGSNDLPMMHGSGISIAYRAKPIVKEKADAAFDRVGLDAALLLIA
;
A
#
# COMPACT_ATOMS: atom_id res chain seq x y z
N MET A 1 -18.08 14.40 18.78
CA MET A 1 -17.73 14.39 17.34
C MET A 1 -18.74 13.49 16.66
N SER A 2 -19.33 13.91 15.55
CA SER A 2 -20.32 13.09 14.85
C SER A 2 -19.65 11.87 14.22
N ASN A 3 -20.11 10.66 14.55
CA ASN A 3 -19.58 9.37 14.06
C ASN A 3 -20.03 9.08 12.61
N HIS A 4 -19.97 10.07 11.73
CA HIS A 4 -20.29 9.88 10.32
C HIS A 4 -19.14 9.18 9.60
N LEU A 5 -19.47 8.27 8.70
CA LEU A 5 -18.55 7.57 7.82
C LEU A 5 -18.99 7.82 6.38
N THR A 6 -18.04 8.13 5.50
CA THR A 6 -18.31 8.27 4.07
C THR A 6 -17.79 7.04 3.35
N LEU A 7 -18.68 6.32 2.67
CA LEU A 7 -18.30 5.24 1.77
C LEU A 7 -18.02 5.85 0.40
N VAL A 8 -16.91 5.48 -0.22
CA VAL A 8 -16.55 5.94 -1.56
C VAL A 8 -16.28 4.73 -2.43
N ALA A 9 -17.13 4.53 -3.44
CA ALA A 9 -16.87 3.55 -4.49
C ALA A 9 -15.94 4.17 -5.54
N LEU A 10 -14.98 3.39 -6.03
CA LEU A 10 -14.07 3.78 -7.10
C LEU A 10 -14.06 2.68 -8.17
N ALA A 11 -14.26 3.06 -9.44
CA ALA A 11 -14.34 2.09 -10.53
C ALA A 11 -13.67 2.62 -11.82
N ASN A 12 -13.20 1.68 -12.65
CA ASN A 12 -12.67 1.98 -14.00
C ASN A 12 -13.81 2.17 -15.04
N THR A 13 -15.03 1.77 -14.68
CA THR A 13 -16.25 1.87 -15.49
C THR A 13 -17.32 2.63 -14.72
N ALA A 14 -18.38 3.05 -15.42
CA ALA A 14 -19.50 3.73 -14.78
C ALA A 14 -20.08 2.86 -13.66
N ILE A 15 -20.33 3.47 -12.50
CA ILE A 15 -20.82 2.75 -11.33
C ILE A 15 -22.27 2.31 -11.58
N PRO A 16 -22.57 1.00 -11.55
CA PRO A 16 -23.90 0.49 -11.84
C PRO A 16 -24.91 0.95 -10.77
N ALA A 17 -26.16 1.21 -11.19
CA ALA A 17 -27.23 1.59 -10.27
C ALA A 17 -27.56 0.47 -9.26
N GLU A 18 -27.32 -0.77 -9.67
CA GLU A 18 -27.46 -2.00 -8.90
C GLU A 18 -26.55 -1.99 -7.66
N LEU A 19 -25.36 -1.39 -7.73
CA LEU A 19 -24.46 -1.27 -6.58
C LEU A 19 -25.11 -0.48 -5.44
N ASN A 20 -25.80 0.63 -5.76
CA ASN A 20 -26.49 1.42 -4.76
C ASN A 20 -27.60 0.60 -4.08
N MET A 21 -28.38 -0.16 -4.85
CA MET A 21 -29.43 -1.01 -4.31
C MET A 21 -28.86 -2.09 -3.40
N ALA A 22 -27.82 -2.79 -3.84
CA ALA A 22 -27.17 -3.86 -3.09
C ALA A 22 -26.56 -3.37 -1.77
N LEU A 23 -25.88 -2.21 -1.79
CA LEU A 23 -25.32 -1.63 -0.57
C LEU A 23 -26.42 -1.20 0.41
N ILE A 24 -27.49 -0.55 -0.06
CA ILE A 24 -28.61 -0.13 0.79
C ILE A 24 -29.34 -1.34 1.39
N GLU A 25 -29.60 -2.38 0.60
CA GLU A 25 -30.25 -3.60 1.05
C GLU A 25 -29.41 -4.31 2.12
N HIS A 26 -28.12 -4.46 1.88
CA HIS A 26 -27.23 -5.08 2.85
C HIS A 26 -27.06 -4.23 4.12
N ALA A 27 -26.97 -2.90 3.99
CA ALA A 27 -26.95 -2.00 5.14
C ALA A 27 -28.19 -2.18 6.03
N LYS A 28 -29.38 -2.34 5.43
CA LYS A 28 -30.62 -2.62 6.19
C LYS A 28 -30.55 -3.93 6.97
N ILE A 29 -29.98 -4.99 6.40
CA ILE A 29 -29.79 -6.29 7.09
C ILE A 29 -28.91 -6.10 8.33
N LEU A 30 -27.90 -5.23 8.23
CA LEU A 30 -27.00 -4.90 9.33
C LEU A 30 -27.59 -3.88 10.33
N GLY A 31 -28.83 -3.41 10.12
CA GLY A 31 -29.46 -2.37 10.94
C GLY A 31 -28.85 -0.98 10.75
N ILE A 32 -28.26 -0.72 9.59
CA ILE A 32 -27.51 0.50 9.26
C ILE A 32 -28.26 1.28 8.17
N ALA A 33 -28.34 2.60 8.34
CA ALA A 33 -28.83 3.49 7.30
C ALA A 33 -27.65 4.06 6.51
N ILE A 34 -27.65 3.90 5.19
CA ILE A 34 -26.73 4.64 4.31
C ILE A 34 -27.55 5.41 3.28
N ALA A 35 -27.08 6.59 2.89
CA ALA A 35 -27.73 7.44 1.90
C ALA A 35 -26.71 7.85 0.83
N LYS A 36 -27.06 7.64 -0.44
CA LYS A 36 -26.21 8.05 -1.57
C LYS A 36 -26.19 9.57 -1.66
N GLU A 37 -25.01 10.13 -1.84
CA GLU A 37 -24.84 11.55 -2.16
C GLU A 37 -25.27 11.82 -3.60
N SER A 38 -25.84 13.00 -3.86
CA SER A 38 -26.29 13.40 -5.20
C SER A 38 -25.15 13.65 -6.18
N VAL A 39 -23.92 13.73 -5.69
CA VAL A 39 -22.75 14.08 -6.49
C VAL A 39 -22.00 12.80 -6.86
N GLU A 40 -22.01 12.49 -8.15
CA GLU A 40 -21.06 11.55 -8.75
C GLU A 40 -19.94 12.36 -9.39
N HIS A 41 -18.70 11.97 -9.10
CA HIS A 41 -17.54 12.56 -9.77
C HIS A 41 -17.02 11.57 -10.79
N THR A 42 -16.93 12.04 -12.03
CA THR A 42 -16.21 11.36 -13.10
C THR A 42 -15.00 12.22 -13.44
N ASN A 43 -13.82 11.60 -13.45
CA ASN A 43 -12.66 12.17 -14.14
C ASN A 43 -12.40 11.37 -15.42
N SER A 44 -11.37 11.72 -16.19
CA SER A 44 -11.10 11.07 -17.48
C SER A 44 -10.81 9.56 -17.40
N LYS A 45 -10.59 9.00 -16.20
CA LYS A 45 -10.15 7.61 -15.97
C LYS A 45 -11.04 6.81 -15.03
N TYR A 46 -11.64 7.45 -14.03
CA TYR A 46 -12.34 6.80 -12.92
C TYR A 46 -13.71 7.41 -12.68
N PHE A 47 -14.60 6.56 -12.16
CA PHE A 47 -15.94 6.92 -11.69
C PHE A 47 -15.99 6.75 -10.17
N THR A 48 -16.67 7.68 -9.50
CA THR A 48 -16.85 7.64 -8.04
C THR A 48 -18.28 7.93 -7.65
N ALA A 49 -18.73 7.23 -6.61
CA ALA A 49 -20.01 7.46 -5.95
C ALA A 49 -19.79 7.44 -4.44
N ARG A 50 -20.57 8.24 -3.72
CA ARG A 50 -20.43 8.42 -2.28
C ARG A 50 -21.71 8.10 -1.54
N TRP A 51 -21.57 7.57 -0.32
CA TRP A 51 -22.68 7.38 0.61
C TRP A 51 -22.30 7.85 2.00
N THR A 52 -23.24 8.50 2.68
CA THR A 52 -23.09 8.84 4.10
C THR A 52 -23.69 7.74 4.97
N CYS A 53 -22.94 7.34 5.99
CA CYS A 53 -23.35 6.42 7.05
C CYS A 53 -23.27 7.15 8.40
N PRO A 54 -24.32 7.13 9.26
CA PRO A 54 -24.37 7.89 10.51
C PRO A 54 -23.58 7.26 11.66
N GLN A 55 -22.92 6.13 11.41
CA GLN A 55 -22.18 5.37 12.41
C GLN A 55 -20.90 4.78 11.83
N THR A 56 -19.99 4.39 12.73
CA THR A 56 -18.84 3.55 12.39
C THR A 56 -19.30 2.13 12.04
N LEU A 57 -18.58 1.48 11.13
CA LEU A 57 -18.83 0.10 10.74
C LEU A 57 -17.86 -0.84 11.44
N MET A 58 -18.37 -1.97 11.92
CA MET A 58 -17.55 -3.09 12.40
C MET A 58 -16.73 -3.67 11.23
N PRO A 59 -15.56 -4.29 11.50
CA PRO A 59 -14.71 -4.88 10.45
C PRO A 59 -15.46 -5.84 9.51
N GLU A 60 -16.34 -6.68 10.04
CA GLU A 60 -17.12 -7.67 9.27
C GLU A 60 -18.09 -6.99 8.30
N ALA A 61 -18.71 -5.88 8.72
CA ALA A 61 -19.57 -5.08 7.85
C ALA A 61 -18.78 -4.40 6.72
N ARG A 62 -17.56 -3.92 7.02
CA ARG A 62 -16.67 -3.33 6.01
C ARG A 62 -16.24 -4.35 4.96
N VAL A 63 -15.95 -5.58 5.39
CA VAL A 63 -15.63 -6.71 4.49
C VAL A 63 -16.83 -7.03 3.60
N ALA A 64 -18.02 -7.24 4.17
CA ALA A 64 -19.20 -7.58 3.38
C ALA A 64 -19.60 -6.49 2.37
N MET A 65 -19.50 -5.21 2.76
CA MET A 65 -19.75 -4.09 1.83
C MET A 65 -18.70 -4.00 0.71
N ARG A 66 -17.43 -4.35 0.99
CA ARG A 66 -16.40 -4.46 -0.06
C ARG A 66 -16.68 -5.62 -1.01
N ASP A 67 -17.14 -6.76 -0.51
CA ASP A 67 -17.50 -7.90 -1.37
C ASP A 67 -18.67 -7.56 -2.30
N ILE A 68 -19.65 -6.78 -1.82
CA ILE A 68 -20.74 -6.25 -2.65
C ILE A 68 -20.20 -5.30 -3.73
N ALA A 69 -19.34 -4.35 -3.37
CA ALA A 69 -18.72 -3.45 -4.35
C ALA A 69 -17.91 -4.24 -5.39
N ALA A 70 -17.17 -5.26 -4.93
CA ALA A 70 -16.36 -6.12 -5.75
C ALA A 70 -17.19 -6.92 -6.77
N ALA A 71 -18.39 -7.38 -6.40
CA ALA A 71 -19.33 -8.03 -7.31
C ALA A 71 -19.90 -7.11 -8.41
N HIS A 72 -19.68 -5.80 -8.28
CA HIS A 72 -20.11 -4.75 -9.22
C HIS A 72 -18.92 -4.01 -9.85
N ASP A 73 -17.75 -4.65 -9.93
CA ASP A 73 -16.53 -4.10 -10.54
C ASP A 73 -16.03 -2.78 -9.94
N ALA A 74 -16.36 -2.54 -8.66
CA ALA A 74 -15.93 -1.37 -7.91
C ALA A 74 -15.06 -1.75 -6.70
N ASP A 75 -14.16 -0.86 -6.34
CA ASP A 75 -13.44 -0.85 -5.08
C ASP A 75 -14.15 0.07 -4.08
N LEU A 76 -13.98 -0.15 -2.77
CA LEU A 76 -14.68 0.61 -1.72
C LEU A 76 -13.74 1.10 -0.62
N ALA A 77 -13.83 2.40 -0.34
CA ALA A 77 -13.13 3.09 0.73
C ALA A 77 -14.10 3.59 1.80
N PHE A 78 -13.62 3.68 3.04
CA PHE A 78 -14.36 4.14 4.21
C PHE A 78 -13.63 5.33 4.85
N LEU A 79 -14.08 6.55 4.59
CA LEU A 79 -13.49 7.77 5.12
C LEU A 79 -14.17 8.16 6.44
N SER A 80 -13.38 8.31 7.51
CA SER A 80 -13.88 8.78 8.80
C SER A 80 -14.30 10.25 8.74
N SER A 81 -15.26 10.69 9.56
CA SER A 81 -15.68 12.10 9.63
C SER A 81 -14.56 13.06 10.05
N GLY A 82 -13.53 12.56 10.72
CA GLY A 82 -12.37 13.35 11.11
C GLY A 82 -11.36 13.55 9.97
N PHE A 83 -11.45 12.76 8.90
CA PHE A 83 -10.54 12.86 7.77
C PHE A 83 -10.89 14.09 6.91
N LYS A 84 -9.89 14.94 6.68
CA LYS A 84 -10.01 16.12 5.83
C LYS A 84 -8.96 16.07 4.73
N PRO A 85 -9.37 15.91 3.46
CA PRO A 85 -8.49 15.95 2.29
C PRO A 85 -7.43 17.06 2.32
N SER A 86 -7.86 18.28 2.63
CA SER A 86 -6.99 19.48 2.64
C SER A 86 -5.94 19.50 3.76
N GLU A 87 -6.07 18.64 4.78
CA GLU A 87 -5.11 18.54 5.88
C GLU A 87 -4.08 17.42 5.64
N VAL A 88 -4.15 16.68 4.53
CA VAL A 88 -3.17 15.66 4.17
C VAL A 88 -1.84 16.31 3.81
N LYS A 89 -0.75 15.80 4.37
CA LYS A 89 0.62 16.31 4.13
C LYS A 89 1.64 15.25 3.73
N VAL A 90 1.40 13.98 4.05
CA VAL A 90 2.37 12.89 3.82
C VAL A 90 1.70 11.77 3.03
N LEU A 91 2.37 11.26 2.00
CA LEU A 91 2.03 10.01 1.32
C LEU A 91 3.16 9.03 1.56
N ALA A 92 2.91 7.98 2.33
CA ALA A 92 3.86 6.89 2.56
C ALA A 92 3.40 5.60 1.89
N MET A 93 4.33 4.85 1.30
CA MET A 93 3.99 3.63 0.57
C MET A 93 5.09 2.58 0.68
N ASP A 94 4.67 1.31 0.68
CA ASP A 94 5.59 0.20 0.42
C ASP A 94 6.05 0.18 -1.05
N MET A 95 7.15 -0.52 -1.30
CA MET A 95 7.71 -0.73 -2.63
C MET A 95 7.23 -2.05 -3.24
N ASP A 96 7.76 -3.18 -2.76
CA ASP A 96 7.48 -4.52 -3.28
C ASP A 96 5.97 -4.79 -3.21
N SER A 97 5.41 -5.42 -4.25
CA SER A 97 3.97 -5.72 -4.42
C SER A 97 2.97 -4.55 -4.30
N THR A 98 3.44 -3.33 -4.01
CA THR A 98 2.62 -2.11 -3.85
C THR A 98 2.97 -1.07 -4.93
N LEU A 99 4.13 -0.41 -4.83
CA LEU A 99 4.59 0.52 -5.87
C LEU A 99 4.99 -0.22 -7.14
N ILE A 100 5.58 -1.40 -7.01
CA ILE A 100 6.07 -2.25 -8.10
C ILE A 100 5.39 -3.62 -8.08
N ASN A 101 5.39 -4.31 -9.22
CA ASN A 101 4.67 -5.56 -9.43
C ASN A 101 5.42 -6.84 -8.99
N ILE A 102 6.57 -6.71 -8.34
CA ILE A 102 7.44 -7.83 -7.97
C ILE A 102 7.84 -7.78 -6.50
N GLU A 103 8.35 -8.91 -6.01
CA GLU A 103 9.14 -9.03 -4.79
C GLU A 103 10.63 -9.05 -5.17
N CYS A 104 11.37 -7.96 -4.93
CA CYS A 104 12.74 -7.82 -5.43
C CYS A 104 13.66 -8.99 -5.03
N ILE A 105 13.52 -9.51 -3.80
CA ILE A 105 14.36 -10.61 -3.31
C ILE A 105 14.11 -11.93 -4.05
N ASP A 106 12.87 -12.20 -4.41
CA ASP A 106 12.49 -13.43 -5.13
C ASP A 106 13.00 -13.38 -6.56
N GLU A 107 12.96 -12.22 -7.21
CA GLU A 107 13.50 -12.02 -8.55
C GLU A 107 15.04 -12.14 -8.57
N ILE A 108 15.75 -11.58 -7.58
CA ILE A 108 17.21 -11.78 -7.46
C ILE A 108 17.55 -13.27 -7.28
N ALA A 109 16.76 -13.98 -6.49
CA ALA A 109 16.93 -15.41 -6.26
C ALA A 109 16.67 -16.21 -7.55
N ASP A 110 15.68 -15.82 -8.34
CA ASP A 110 15.33 -16.48 -9.61
C ASP A 110 16.47 -16.41 -10.63
N PHE A 111 17.09 -15.23 -10.79
CA PHE A 111 18.26 -15.05 -11.68
C PHE A 111 19.46 -15.95 -11.33
N THR A 112 19.48 -16.51 -10.12
CA THR A 112 20.58 -17.37 -9.64
C THR A 112 20.15 -18.80 -9.35
N GLY A 113 18.92 -19.18 -9.75
CA GLY A 113 18.37 -20.52 -9.53
C GLY A 113 18.08 -20.85 -8.06
N LYS A 114 17.99 -19.83 -7.20
CA LYS A 114 17.80 -19.96 -5.75
C LYS A 114 16.37 -19.67 -5.30
N LYS A 115 15.44 -19.41 -6.22
CA LYS A 115 14.04 -19.05 -5.92
C LYS A 115 13.39 -20.03 -4.95
N ALA A 116 13.47 -21.34 -5.21
CA ALA A 116 12.86 -22.37 -4.35
C ALA A 116 13.36 -22.29 -2.89
N ALA A 117 14.65 -22.06 -2.68
CA ALA A 117 15.22 -21.96 -1.34
C ALA A 117 14.79 -20.68 -0.60
N VAL A 118 14.64 -19.57 -1.32
CA VAL A 118 14.12 -18.32 -0.75
C VAL A 118 12.62 -18.45 -0.43
N SER A 119 11.84 -19.04 -1.33
CA SER A 119 10.41 -19.27 -1.14
C SER A 119 10.12 -20.15 0.08
N GLU A 120 10.89 -21.22 0.32
CA GLU A 120 10.71 -22.05 1.52
C GLU A 120 10.84 -21.24 2.82
N ILE A 121 11.79 -20.31 2.89
CA ILE A 121 11.96 -19.43 4.07
C ILE A 121 10.78 -18.45 4.19
N THR A 122 10.32 -17.91 3.07
CA THR A 122 9.16 -17.01 3.03
C THR A 122 7.90 -17.74 3.52
N GLU A 123 7.67 -18.96 3.04
CA GLU A 123 6.53 -19.79 3.46
C GLU A 123 6.63 -20.19 4.94
N ALA A 124 7.81 -20.58 5.42
CA ALA A 124 8.03 -20.83 6.85
C ALA A 124 7.73 -19.60 7.72
N THR A 125 8.02 -18.39 7.23
CA THR A 125 7.66 -17.13 7.89
C THR A 125 6.14 -16.95 7.91
N MET A 126 5.45 -17.22 6.80
CA MET A 126 3.99 -17.14 6.71
C MET A 126 3.28 -18.20 7.56
N ARG A 127 3.86 -19.39 7.73
CA ARG A 127 3.39 -20.44 8.65
C ARG A 127 3.66 -20.12 10.13
N GLY A 128 4.41 -19.04 10.42
CA GLY A 128 4.77 -18.63 11.79
C GLY A 128 5.89 -19.46 12.42
N GLU A 129 6.59 -20.29 11.63
CA GLU A 129 7.76 -21.05 12.05
C GLU A 129 8.95 -20.10 12.27
N ILE A 130 9.07 -19.07 11.43
CA ILE A 130 9.99 -17.95 11.62
C ILE A 130 9.16 -16.73 12.05
N LYS A 131 9.24 -16.39 13.34
CA LYS A 131 8.43 -15.30 13.92
C LYS A 131 9.04 -13.91 13.73
N ASP A 132 10.37 -13.84 13.62
CA ASP A 132 11.08 -12.58 13.45
C ASP A 132 11.33 -12.28 11.97
N PHE A 133 10.77 -11.16 11.48
CA PHE A 133 11.01 -10.68 10.13
C PHE A 133 12.51 -10.44 9.86
N LYS A 134 13.25 -9.93 10.85
CA LYS A 134 14.68 -9.65 10.70
C LYS A 134 15.46 -10.93 10.48
N GLU A 135 15.13 -11.98 11.22
CA GLU A 135 15.67 -13.31 11.03
C GLU A 135 15.33 -13.87 9.63
N SER A 136 14.05 -13.83 9.24
CA SER A 136 13.60 -14.28 7.92
C SER A 136 14.36 -13.59 6.78
N LEU A 137 14.49 -12.27 6.85
CA LEU A 137 15.23 -11.49 5.84
C LEU A 137 16.70 -11.88 5.81
N ARG A 138 17.38 -11.97 6.96
CA ARG A 138 18.80 -12.38 7.00
C ARG A 138 19.02 -13.74 6.40
N ARG A 139 18.14 -14.72 6.68
CA ARG A 139 18.24 -16.07 6.11
C ARG A 139 18.07 -16.06 4.59
N ARG A 140 17.08 -15.32 4.07
CA ARG A 140 16.87 -15.19 2.61
C ARG A 140 18.03 -14.49 1.92
N VAL A 141 18.54 -13.40 2.51
CA VAL A 141 19.69 -12.66 1.96
C VAL A 141 20.97 -13.49 2.01
N ALA A 142 21.17 -14.32 3.04
CA ALA A 142 22.34 -15.21 3.14
C ALA A 142 22.41 -16.19 1.95
N LEU A 143 21.27 -16.66 1.43
CA LEU A 143 21.24 -17.49 0.23
C LEU A 143 21.79 -16.75 -1.00
N LEU A 144 21.76 -15.42 -1.03
CA LEU A 144 22.25 -14.61 -2.15
C LEU A 144 23.76 -14.34 -2.08
N ALA A 145 24.49 -14.93 -1.14
CA ALA A 145 25.95 -14.81 -1.08
C ALA A 145 26.60 -15.26 -2.41
N GLY A 146 27.56 -14.46 -2.89
CA GLY A 146 28.31 -14.69 -4.12
C GLY A 146 27.61 -14.26 -5.42
N VAL A 147 26.35 -13.84 -5.36
CA VAL A 147 25.60 -13.33 -6.52
C VAL A 147 26.23 -12.02 -7.02
N SER A 148 26.39 -11.86 -8.33
CA SER A 148 26.90 -10.61 -8.91
C SER A 148 25.94 -9.45 -8.64
N ALA A 149 26.48 -8.28 -8.26
CA ALA A 149 25.71 -7.07 -8.09
C ALA A 149 25.00 -6.63 -9.39
N ASP A 150 25.52 -7.03 -10.55
CA ASP A 150 24.90 -6.74 -11.85
C ASP A 150 23.51 -7.38 -12.01
N VAL A 151 23.22 -8.43 -11.24
CA VAL A 151 21.87 -9.03 -11.20
C VAL A 151 20.83 -8.03 -10.70
N LEU A 152 21.19 -7.12 -9.79
CA LEU A 152 20.26 -6.09 -9.30
C LEU A 152 19.83 -5.17 -10.44
N ASP A 153 20.76 -4.80 -11.33
CA ASP A 153 20.47 -4.02 -12.54
C ASP A 153 19.59 -4.81 -13.53
N SER A 154 19.84 -6.10 -13.72
CA SER A 154 19.00 -6.95 -14.56
C SER A 154 17.58 -7.07 -14.01
N VAL A 155 17.39 -7.32 -12.72
CA VAL A 155 16.06 -7.33 -12.08
C VAL A 155 15.34 -6.00 -12.31
N TYR A 156 16.03 -4.89 -12.09
CA TYR A 156 15.48 -3.56 -12.29
C TYR A 156 15.01 -3.31 -13.73
N LYS A 157 15.80 -3.72 -14.72
CA LYS A 157 15.52 -3.44 -16.14
C LYS A 157 14.56 -4.42 -16.78
N GLU A 158 14.59 -5.68 -16.36
CA GLU A 158 13.93 -6.79 -17.07
C GLU A 158 12.64 -7.26 -16.38
N ARG A 159 12.49 -7.02 -15.07
CA ARG A 159 11.37 -7.59 -14.27
C ARG A 159 10.51 -6.53 -13.60
N LEU A 160 11.13 -5.46 -13.11
CA LEU A 160 10.44 -4.42 -12.33
C LEU A 160 9.58 -3.55 -13.23
N LEU A 161 8.29 -3.50 -12.94
CA LEU A 161 7.34 -2.54 -13.51
C LEU A 161 6.61 -1.81 -12.38
N PRO A 162 6.51 -0.47 -12.42
CA PRO A 162 5.61 0.25 -11.53
C PRO A 162 4.17 -0.24 -11.73
N ASN A 163 3.45 -0.42 -10.62
CA ASN A 163 2.04 -0.78 -10.67
C ASN A 163 1.20 0.35 -11.31
N PRO A 164 0.04 0.01 -11.93
CA PRO A 164 -0.80 0.99 -12.60
C PRO A 164 -1.08 2.21 -11.73
N GLY A 165 -0.83 3.40 -12.28
CA GLY A 165 -1.08 4.66 -11.58
C GLY A 165 0.07 5.16 -10.70
N ALA A 166 1.16 4.40 -10.51
CA ALA A 166 2.28 4.83 -9.67
C ALA A 166 2.83 6.21 -10.04
N ALA A 167 3.17 6.42 -11.31
CA ALA A 167 3.72 7.69 -11.79
C ALA A 167 2.72 8.84 -11.67
N GLN A 168 1.44 8.60 -11.98
CA GLN A 168 0.37 9.59 -11.87
C GLN A 168 0.10 9.97 -10.41
N LEU A 169 0.07 9.00 -9.50
CA LEU A 169 -0.06 9.23 -8.06
C LEU A 169 1.08 10.13 -7.56
N LEU A 170 2.33 9.78 -7.88
CA LEU A 170 3.48 10.53 -7.41
C LEU A 170 3.53 11.94 -8.00
N SER A 171 3.22 12.08 -9.29
CA SER A 171 3.10 13.38 -9.95
C SER A 171 2.03 14.25 -9.29
N GLY A 172 0.82 13.72 -9.08
CA GLY A 172 -0.28 14.42 -8.43
C GLY A 172 0.00 14.79 -6.97
N ALA A 173 0.55 13.86 -6.19
CA ALA A 173 0.95 14.09 -4.81
C ALA A 173 2.01 15.20 -4.70
N ASN A 174 3.03 15.15 -5.55
CA ASN A 174 4.07 16.19 -5.61
C ASN A 174 3.51 17.55 -6.02
N ALA A 175 2.56 17.59 -6.98
CA ALA A 175 1.90 18.82 -7.41
C ALA A 175 1.05 19.45 -6.29
N GLN A 176 0.46 18.62 -5.42
CA GLN A 176 -0.26 19.05 -4.22
C GLN A 176 0.68 19.39 -3.04
N GLY A 177 1.99 19.27 -3.22
CA GLY A 177 2.98 19.58 -2.18
C GLY A 177 3.09 18.53 -1.07
N LEU A 178 2.59 17.31 -1.29
CA LEU A 178 2.71 16.23 -0.31
C LEU A 178 4.16 15.77 -0.18
N TYR A 179 4.56 15.44 1.04
CA TYR A 179 5.83 14.77 1.30
C TYR A 179 5.70 13.27 0.98
N THR A 180 6.36 12.83 -0.08
CA THR A 180 6.28 11.46 -0.59
C THR A 180 7.41 10.60 -0.03
N LEU A 181 7.03 9.55 0.70
CA LEU A 181 7.93 8.60 1.38
C LEU A 181 7.75 7.19 0.79
N LEU A 182 8.82 6.62 0.24
CA LEU A 182 8.88 5.20 -0.07
C LEU A 182 9.59 4.47 1.07
N VAL A 183 8.94 3.53 1.74
CA VAL A 183 9.50 2.83 2.89
C VAL A 183 9.29 1.33 2.77
N SER A 184 10.38 0.58 2.61
CA SER A 184 10.30 -0.82 2.18
C SER A 184 11.19 -1.76 2.98
N GLY A 185 10.75 -3.01 3.12
CA GLY A 185 11.58 -4.14 3.54
C GLY A 185 12.49 -4.68 2.44
N GLY A 186 12.38 -4.17 1.20
CA GLY A 186 13.27 -4.45 0.08
C GLY A 186 14.62 -3.74 0.22
N PHE A 187 15.24 -3.38 -0.91
CA PHE A 187 16.63 -2.92 -0.93
C PHE A 187 16.84 -1.48 -1.42
N THR A 188 17.86 -0.81 -0.86
CA THR A 188 18.22 0.58 -1.19
C THR A 188 18.54 0.79 -2.67
N PHE A 189 19.14 -0.20 -3.32
CA PHE A 189 19.40 -0.17 -4.76
C PHE A 189 18.14 0.16 -5.59
N PHE A 190 17.02 -0.52 -5.32
CA PHE A 190 15.77 -0.33 -6.08
C PHE A 190 15.08 0.98 -5.69
N THR A 191 14.97 1.24 -4.39
CA THR A 191 14.30 2.46 -3.89
C THR A 191 15.01 3.74 -4.33
N GLN A 192 16.34 3.76 -4.41
CA GLN A 192 17.10 4.94 -4.89
C GLN A 192 16.89 5.21 -6.39
N LYS A 193 16.79 4.18 -7.22
CA LYS A 193 16.47 4.36 -8.64
C LYS A 193 15.05 4.85 -8.84
N LEU A 194 14.08 4.23 -8.14
CA LEU A 194 12.68 4.67 -8.14
C LEU A 194 12.53 6.10 -7.60
N GLN A 195 13.34 6.51 -6.63
CA GLN A 195 13.37 7.89 -6.15
C GLN A 195 13.72 8.87 -7.28
N GLN A 196 14.76 8.57 -8.04
CA GLN A 196 15.22 9.42 -9.14
C GLN A 196 14.20 9.47 -10.28
N GLU A 197 13.58 8.33 -10.61
CA GLU A 197 12.60 8.24 -11.70
C GLU A 197 11.24 8.86 -11.37
N LEU A 198 10.73 8.62 -10.16
CA LEU A 198 9.36 9.01 -9.77
C LEU A 198 9.32 10.27 -8.89
N GLY A 199 10.46 10.74 -8.41
CA GLY A 199 10.57 12.00 -7.65
C GLY A 199 10.09 11.92 -6.21
N PHE A 200 10.36 10.80 -5.51
CA PHE A 200 10.10 10.69 -4.06
C PHE A 200 10.94 11.70 -3.26
N LYS A 201 10.35 12.32 -2.23
CA LYS A 201 11.09 13.20 -1.32
C LYS A 201 12.03 12.43 -0.41
N GLN A 202 11.64 11.23 -0.01
CA GLN A 202 12.46 10.36 0.82
C GLN A 202 12.22 8.89 0.46
N THR A 203 13.29 8.10 0.53
CA THR A 203 13.20 6.64 0.46
C THR A 203 13.96 6.00 1.62
N GLN A 204 13.50 4.84 2.07
CA GLN A 204 14.10 4.06 3.16
C GLN A 204 13.95 2.56 2.86
N ALA A 205 15.04 1.81 2.95
CA ALA A 205 15.08 0.38 2.68
C ALA A 205 16.31 -0.29 3.31
N ASN A 206 16.40 -1.62 3.21
CA ASN A 206 17.56 -2.39 3.67
C ASN A 206 18.74 -2.24 2.70
N THR A 207 19.97 -2.23 3.20
CA THR A 207 21.16 -2.16 2.33
C THR A 207 21.82 -3.53 2.22
N LEU A 208 21.91 -4.06 1.01
CA LEU A 208 22.71 -5.27 0.74
C LEU A 208 24.20 -4.92 0.81
N GLU A 209 24.98 -5.72 1.53
CA GLU A 209 26.43 -5.58 1.52
C GLU A 209 27.01 -6.13 0.22
N ILE A 210 27.80 -5.30 -0.46
CA ILE A 210 28.46 -5.62 -1.73
C ILE A 210 29.96 -5.42 -1.56
N ILE A 211 30.74 -6.47 -1.82
CA ILE A 211 32.21 -6.44 -1.83
C ILE A 211 32.67 -7.08 -3.13
N ASP A 212 33.64 -6.47 -3.81
CA ASP A 212 34.18 -6.94 -5.09
C ASP A 212 33.09 -7.25 -6.13
N ARG A 213 32.09 -6.35 -6.21
CA ARG A 213 30.89 -6.45 -7.08
C ARG A 213 30.02 -7.71 -6.83
N LYS A 214 30.11 -8.33 -5.66
CA LYS A 214 29.28 -9.47 -5.29
C LYS A 214 28.53 -9.21 -3.99
N LEU A 215 27.31 -9.71 -3.91
CA LEU A 215 26.54 -9.74 -2.68
C LEU A 215 27.25 -10.65 -1.66
N THR A 216 27.47 -10.17 -0.45
CA THR A 216 28.10 -10.98 0.61
C THR A 216 27.09 -11.90 1.31
N GLY A 217 25.80 -11.71 1.06
CA GLY A 217 24.72 -12.36 1.78
C GLY A 217 24.38 -11.72 3.13
N LYS A 218 24.80 -10.45 3.35
CA LYS A 218 24.49 -9.69 4.56
C LYS A 218 23.71 -8.42 4.25
N VAL A 219 22.94 -7.97 5.24
CA VAL A 219 22.29 -6.66 5.26
C VAL A 219 23.06 -5.74 6.20
N ILE A 220 23.38 -4.53 5.73
CA ILE A 220 24.08 -3.49 6.51
C ILE A 220 23.05 -2.69 7.31
N GLY A 221 23.39 -2.41 8.57
CA GLY A 221 22.62 -1.54 9.44
C GLY A 221 21.35 -2.20 10.00
N ASP A 222 20.44 -1.35 10.46
CA ASP A 222 19.16 -1.80 11.00
C ASP A 222 18.20 -2.24 9.89
N ILE A 223 17.47 -3.31 10.16
CA ILE A 223 16.49 -3.85 9.22
C ILE A 223 15.19 -3.05 9.28
N VAL A 224 14.70 -2.63 8.12
CA VAL A 224 13.41 -1.99 7.93
C VAL A 224 12.29 -3.05 8.01
N ASP A 225 11.81 -3.29 9.22
CA ASP A 225 10.62 -4.07 9.52
C ASP A 225 9.37 -3.18 9.62
N GLY A 226 8.21 -3.76 9.97
CA GLY A 226 6.96 -2.98 10.10
C GLY A 226 7.02 -1.88 11.15
N ALA A 227 7.74 -2.07 12.26
CA ALA A 227 7.90 -1.04 13.28
C ALA A 227 8.79 0.10 12.76
N ALA A 228 9.86 -0.22 12.03
CA ALA A 228 10.69 0.77 11.35
C ALA A 228 9.89 1.54 10.26
N LYS A 229 9.04 0.85 9.48
CA LYS A 229 8.14 1.51 8.51
C LYS A 229 7.27 2.57 9.21
N ASN A 230 6.68 2.22 10.35
CA ASN A 230 5.92 3.17 11.16
C ASN A 230 6.78 4.33 11.67
N ALA A 231 7.97 4.05 12.22
CA ALA A 231 8.85 5.07 12.76
C ALA A 231 9.27 6.10 11.69
N TYR A 232 9.55 5.66 10.46
CA TYR A 232 9.86 6.57 9.35
C TYR A 232 8.68 7.45 8.95
N LEU A 233 7.45 6.92 8.98
CA LEU A 233 6.25 7.73 8.77
C LEU A 233 6.06 8.77 9.88
N GLU A 234 6.29 8.41 11.14
CA GLU A 234 6.22 9.36 12.26
C GLU A 234 7.28 10.47 12.15
N GLN A 235 8.49 10.12 11.72
CA GLN A 235 9.55 11.08 11.43
C GLN A 235 9.16 12.03 10.29
N ALA A 236 8.61 11.50 9.19
CA ALA A 236 8.13 12.32 8.07
C ALA A 236 6.99 13.26 8.51
N CYS A 237 6.04 12.77 9.32
CA CYS A 237 4.98 13.60 9.90
C CYS A 237 5.56 14.72 10.79
N THR A 238 6.56 14.40 11.61
CA THR A 238 7.24 15.39 12.46
C THR A 238 7.91 16.47 11.62
N LEU A 239 8.62 16.08 10.56
CA LEU A 239 9.26 17.01 9.62
C LEU A 239 8.24 17.94 8.95
N MET A 240 7.05 17.42 8.61
CA MET A 240 5.97 18.19 7.99
C MET A 240 5.07 18.92 8.98
N ASN A 241 5.42 18.90 10.27
CA ASN A 241 4.63 19.46 11.37
C ASN A 241 3.15 19.04 11.26
N CYS A 242 2.92 17.73 11.22
CA CYS A 242 1.59 17.13 11.22
C CYS A 242 1.55 15.84 12.05
N ARG A 243 0.34 15.30 12.22
CA ARG A 243 0.13 14.02 12.90
C ARG A 243 0.02 12.91 11.86
N LYS A 244 0.10 11.65 12.32
CA LYS A 244 -0.13 10.48 11.46
C LYS A 244 -1.51 10.50 10.79
N GLY A 245 -2.54 11.01 11.47
CA GLY A 245 -3.86 11.23 10.88
C GLY A 245 -3.89 12.19 9.67
N ASN A 246 -2.80 12.90 9.39
CA ASN A 246 -2.62 13.76 8.21
C ASN A 246 -1.84 13.04 7.08
N SER A 247 -1.71 11.72 7.12
CA SER A 247 -1.02 10.94 6.09
C SER A 247 -1.94 9.97 5.34
N ILE A 248 -1.62 9.72 4.08
CA ILE A 248 -2.07 8.52 3.35
C ILE A 248 -0.96 7.46 3.45
N THR A 249 -1.34 6.22 3.70
CA THR A 249 -0.43 5.07 3.71
C THR A 249 -0.90 3.99 2.75
N MET A 250 0.01 3.40 1.97
CA MET A 250 -0.32 2.30 1.04
C MET A 250 0.58 1.09 1.27
N GLY A 251 0.00 -0.11 1.25
CA GLY A 251 0.72 -1.38 1.39
C GLY A 251 -0.15 -2.58 1.02
N ASP A 252 0.47 -3.74 0.86
CA ASP A 252 -0.20 -5.00 0.50
C ASP A 252 -0.06 -6.09 1.59
N GLY A 253 0.95 -5.95 2.45
CA GLY A 253 1.40 -6.98 3.38
C GLY A 253 1.10 -6.68 4.85
N SER A 254 1.11 -7.73 5.68
CA SER A 254 0.90 -7.57 7.13
C SER A 254 2.01 -6.79 7.83
N ASN A 255 3.20 -6.73 7.22
CA ASN A 255 4.32 -5.88 7.61
C ASN A 255 4.01 -4.38 7.49
N ASP A 256 3.02 -3.97 6.68
CA ASP A 256 2.62 -2.58 6.52
C ASP A 256 1.61 -2.10 7.57
N LEU A 257 0.92 -3.04 8.23
CA LEU A 257 -0.13 -2.73 9.20
C LEU A 257 0.31 -1.74 10.30
N PRO A 258 1.53 -1.82 10.88
CA PRO A 258 1.97 -0.82 11.84
C PRO A 258 2.08 0.59 11.23
N MET A 259 2.58 0.72 10.00
CA MET A 259 2.63 1.99 9.28
C MET A 259 1.22 2.49 8.97
N MET A 260 0.32 1.61 8.53
CA MET A 260 -1.06 1.94 8.17
C MET A 260 -1.92 2.34 9.37
N HIS A 261 -1.69 1.74 10.54
CA HIS A 261 -2.54 1.95 11.71
C HIS A 261 -2.50 3.40 12.22
N GLY A 262 -3.63 4.10 12.21
CA GLY A 262 -3.72 5.49 12.69
C GLY A 262 -3.25 6.54 11.68
N SER A 263 -3.03 6.16 10.42
CA SER A 263 -2.96 7.13 9.31
C SER A 263 -4.33 7.76 9.06
N GLY A 264 -4.38 8.85 8.29
CA GLY A 264 -5.63 9.50 7.90
C GLY A 264 -6.47 8.63 6.98
N ILE A 265 -5.81 8.03 5.98
CA ILE A 265 -6.35 6.95 5.15
C ILE A 265 -5.28 5.89 4.98
N SER A 266 -5.64 4.65 5.30
CA SER A 266 -4.87 3.47 4.96
C SER A 266 -5.45 2.76 3.73
N ILE A 267 -4.61 2.48 2.72
CA ILE A 267 -5.00 1.86 1.46
C ILE A 267 -4.30 0.51 1.32
N ALA A 268 -5.09 -0.56 1.29
CA ALA A 268 -4.66 -1.89 0.96
C ALA A 268 -4.65 -2.06 -0.56
N TYR A 269 -3.48 -2.07 -1.19
CA TYR A 269 -3.37 -2.22 -2.65
C TYR A 269 -3.14 -3.69 -3.02
N ARG A 270 -4.08 -4.31 -3.75
CA ARG A 270 -4.05 -5.74 -4.14
C ARG A 270 -3.62 -6.69 -3.00
N ALA A 271 -4.05 -6.33 -1.79
CA ALA A 271 -3.43 -6.79 -0.56
C ALA A 271 -3.96 -8.15 -0.10
N LYS A 272 -3.29 -8.73 0.90
CA LYS A 272 -3.77 -9.93 1.59
C LYS A 272 -5.06 -9.62 2.37
N PRO A 273 -5.96 -10.61 2.58
CA PRO A 273 -7.24 -10.40 3.28
C PRO A 273 -7.11 -9.70 4.64
N ILE A 274 -6.11 -10.09 5.44
CA ILE A 274 -5.83 -9.51 6.76
C ILE A 274 -5.48 -8.02 6.72
N VAL A 275 -4.93 -7.54 5.60
CA VAL A 275 -4.59 -6.13 5.39
C VAL A 275 -5.83 -5.37 4.99
N LYS A 276 -6.62 -5.92 4.06
CA LYS A 276 -7.89 -5.33 3.63
C LYS A 276 -8.82 -5.13 4.82
N GLU A 277 -8.99 -6.13 5.67
CA GLU A 277 -9.84 -6.06 6.87
C GLU A 277 -9.54 -4.83 7.74
N LYS A 278 -8.26 -4.48 7.88
CA LYS A 278 -7.78 -3.39 8.75
C LYS A 278 -7.63 -2.04 8.05
N ALA A 279 -7.64 -2.00 6.73
CA ALA A 279 -7.44 -0.79 5.95
C ALA A 279 -8.73 0.04 5.77
N ASP A 280 -8.59 1.31 5.42
CA ASP A 280 -9.67 2.23 5.06
C ASP A 280 -10.18 2.03 3.65
N ALA A 281 -9.28 1.82 2.70
CA ALA A 281 -9.58 1.48 1.33
C ALA A 281 -8.94 0.15 0.94
N ALA A 282 -9.57 -0.57 0.01
CA ALA A 282 -8.96 -1.72 -0.65
C ALA A 282 -9.03 -1.49 -2.16
N PHE A 283 -7.89 -1.38 -2.82
CA PHE A 283 -7.77 -1.14 -4.26
C PHE A 283 -7.34 -2.43 -4.95
N ASP A 284 -8.30 -3.16 -5.50
CA ASP A 284 -8.06 -4.40 -6.23
C ASP A 284 -8.18 -4.21 -7.75
N ARG A 285 -8.95 -3.21 -8.19
CA ARG A 285 -9.27 -2.94 -9.59
C ARG A 285 -8.69 -1.63 -10.08
N VAL A 286 -8.77 -0.58 -9.27
CA VAL A 286 -8.24 0.74 -9.64
C VAL A 286 -6.72 0.79 -9.51
N GLY A 287 -6.11 1.79 -10.12
CA GLY A 287 -4.68 2.05 -9.99
C GLY A 287 -4.37 2.83 -8.72
N LEU A 288 -3.09 2.92 -8.37
CA LEU A 288 -2.61 3.68 -7.22
C LEU A 288 -3.06 5.15 -7.27
N ASP A 289 -3.16 5.74 -8.47
CA ASP A 289 -3.58 7.12 -8.69
C ASP A 289 -5.03 7.42 -8.31
N ALA A 290 -5.87 6.40 -8.14
CA ALA A 290 -7.22 6.58 -7.60
C ALA A 290 -7.19 7.13 -6.16
N ALA A 291 -6.07 7.02 -5.43
CA ALA A 291 -5.91 7.64 -4.12
C ALA A 291 -6.06 9.18 -4.17
N LEU A 292 -5.73 9.81 -5.31
CA LEU A 292 -5.91 11.25 -5.50
C LEU A 292 -7.38 11.67 -5.43
N LEU A 293 -8.32 10.78 -5.78
CA LEU A 293 -9.76 11.04 -5.70
C LEU A 293 -10.29 11.08 -4.27
N LEU A 294 -9.55 10.49 -3.32
CA LEU A 294 -9.88 10.52 -1.90
C LEU A 294 -9.42 11.80 -1.22
N ILE A 295 -8.58 12.58 -1.90
CA ILE A 295 -8.04 13.86 -1.41
C ILE A 295 -8.34 15.05 -2.33
N ALA A 296 -9.17 14.84 -3.35
CA ALA A 296 -9.66 15.86 -4.26
C ALA A 296 -10.82 16.66 -3.66
#